data_AF-A0A644X089-F1
#
_entry.id   AF-A0A644X089-F1
#
_cell.length_a   1.000
_cell.length_b   1.000
_cell.length_c   1.000
_cell.angle_alpha   90.00
_cell.angle_beta   90.00
_cell.angle_gamma   90.00
#
_symmetry.space_group_name_H-M   'P 1'
#
loop_
_entity.id
_entity.type
_entity.pdbx_description
1 polymer ?
#
loop_
_entity_poly.entity_id
_entity_poly.type
_entity_poly.pdbx_seq_one_letter_code
_entity_poly.pdbx_strand_id
1 'polypeptide(L)'
;MKKYIRLCLCIGIAATVMTACENEMPQNKLLGEIPEMSRQRYENREKLLNEQATTTERPERERINQELIDLDKNYTERFQEYMKSGSLNSNLPFEVSGEFPYTVNDVSFQSEKSILKLIFNLTTNETIKKTFSARVSLYFVGLDSKGEPIVFSIMPAASYILKEELPAASALELTGTWDADVLMTLQDFAKVQIITQDRYNELARERNKSVRSY
;
A
#
# COMPACT_ATOMS: atom_id res chain seq x y z
N MET A 1 35.09 65.52 -11.34
CA MET A 1 34.93 65.39 -9.87
C MET A 1 33.55 64.84 -9.56
N LYS A 2 33.50 63.81 -8.70
CA LYS A 2 32.36 63.28 -7.93
C LYS A 2 31.19 62.58 -8.67
N LYS A 3 31.29 61.24 -8.64
CA LYS A 3 30.27 60.19 -8.46
C LYS A 3 28.87 60.67 -8.03
N TYR A 4 27.82 60.14 -8.66
CA TYR A 4 26.69 59.51 -7.97
C TYR A 4 26.09 58.39 -8.85
N ILE A 5 26.32 57.15 -8.44
CA ILE A 5 25.57 55.98 -8.87
C ILE A 5 24.29 55.98 -8.04
N ARG A 6 23.12 56.05 -8.68
CA ARG A 6 21.84 55.72 -8.04
C ARG A 6 21.29 54.45 -8.66
N LEU A 7 21.47 53.40 -7.88
CA LEU A 7 20.81 52.12 -7.91
C LEU A 7 19.28 52.35 -7.87
N CYS A 8 18.54 51.92 -8.90
CA CYS A 8 17.11 51.70 -8.76
C CYS A 8 16.83 50.24 -9.10
N LEU A 9 16.53 49.53 -8.01
CA LEU A 9 16.23 48.12 -7.85
C LEU A 9 15.08 47.71 -8.79
N CYS A 10 15.35 46.89 -9.79
CA CYS A 10 14.33 46.14 -10.50
C CYS A 10 13.74 45.10 -9.53
N ILE A 11 12.60 45.40 -8.91
CA ILE A 11 11.78 44.39 -8.25
C ILE A 11 11.10 43.60 -9.37
N GLY A 12 11.85 42.64 -9.93
CA GLY A 12 11.28 41.58 -10.75
C GLY A 12 10.44 40.73 -9.83
N ILE A 13 9.11 40.90 -9.88
CA ILE A 13 8.19 39.88 -9.44
C ILE A 13 8.38 38.72 -10.41
N ALA A 14 9.28 37.81 -10.06
CA ALA A 14 9.31 36.49 -10.66
C ALA A 14 8.03 35.80 -10.22
N ALA A 15 6.95 36.02 -10.97
CA ALA A 15 5.86 35.08 -11.01
C ALA A 15 6.45 33.78 -11.55
N THR A 16 6.90 32.91 -10.65
CA THR A 16 7.07 31.49 -10.93
C THR A 16 5.68 30.98 -11.27
N VAL A 17 5.33 31.13 -12.54
CA VAL A 17 4.39 30.24 -13.22
C VAL A 17 4.95 28.86 -12.92
N MET A 18 4.31 28.16 -11.98
CA MET A 18 4.43 26.71 -11.89
C MET A 18 3.88 26.20 -13.21
N THR A 19 4.75 26.14 -14.22
CA THR A 19 4.56 25.26 -15.34
C THR A 19 4.41 23.89 -14.71
N ALA A 20 3.17 23.41 -14.64
CA ALA A 20 2.88 22.01 -14.51
C ALA A 20 3.67 21.32 -15.63
N CYS A 21 4.86 20.83 -15.30
CA CYS A 21 5.34 19.64 -15.97
C CYS A 21 4.27 18.61 -15.65
N GLU A 22 3.49 18.22 -16.64
CA GLU A 22 2.89 16.89 -16.73
C GLU A 22 4.04 15.88 -16.68
N ASN A 23 4.68 15.74 -15.53
CA ASN A 23 5.37 14.51 -15.21
C ASN A 23 4.23 13.53 -14.98
N GLU A 24 3.88 12.77 -16.02
CA GLU A 24 3.03 11.59 -15.87
C GLU A 24 3.57 10.82 -14.66
N MET A 25 2.74 10.71 -13.63
CA MET A 25 3.09 9.99 -12.42
C MET A 25 3.50 8.57 -12.83
N PRO A 26 4.62 8.01 -12.35
CA PRO A 26 5.00 6.65 -12.71
C PRO A 26 3.88 5.69 -12.33
N GLN A 27 3.22 5.08 -13.31
CA GLN A 27 2.07 4.21 -13.09
C GLN A 27 2.53 2.75 -13.01
N ASN A 28 2.09 2.07 -11.96
CA ASN A 28 2.20 0.61 -11.90
C ASN A 28 1.20 0.00 -12.91
N LYS A 29 1.59 -1.04 -13.65
CA LYS A 29 0.71 -1.63 -14.68
C LYS A 29 -0.56 -2.29 -14.13
N LEU A 30 -0.55 -2.72 -12.87
CA LEU A 30 -1.64 -3.46 -12.23
C LEU A 30 -2.41 -2.60 -11.22
N LEU A 31 -1.70 -1.71 -10.52
CA LEU A 31 -2.25 -0.85 -9.46
C LEU A 31 -2.40 0.61 -9.91
N GLY A 32 -1.93 0.94 -11.11
CA GLY A 32 -2.03 2.27 -11.68
C GLY A 32 -1.32 3.32 -10.84
N GLU A 33 -2.04 4.40 -10.53
CA GLU A 33 -1.53 5.52 -9.74
C GLU A 33 -1.56 5.29 -8.22
N ILE A 34 -2.18 4.19 -7.75
CA ILE A 34 -2.39 3.96 -6.32
C ILE A 34 -1.07 4.03 -5.52
N PRO A 35 0.01 3.32 -5.90
CA PRO A 35 1.25 3.36 -5.12
C PRO A 35 1.83 4.77 -5.00
N GLU A 36 1.83 5.53 -6.09
CA GLU A 36 2.32 6.89 -6.12
C GLU A 36 1.43 7.84 -5.30
N MET A 37 0.11 7.69 -5.37
CA MET A 37 -0.84 8.45 -4.55
C MET A 37 -0.59 8.23 -3.05
N SER A 38 -0.36 6.97 -2.65
CA SER A 38 -0.02 6.62 -1.28
C SER A 38 1.33 7.20 -0.85
N ARG A 39 2.35 7.17 -1.73
CA ARG A 39 3.67 7.76 -1.48
C ARG A 39 3.59 9.27 -1.25
N GLN A 40 2.87 10.00 -2.11
CA GLN A 40 2.68 11.45 -1.97
C GLN A 40 1.96 11.82 -0.66
N ARG A 41 0.94 11.04 -0.27
CA ARG A 41 0.29 11.21 1.03
C ARG A 41 1.28 11.05 2.18
N TYR A 42 2.10 9.99 2.16
CA TYR A 42 3.10 9.74 3.19
C TYR A 42 4.11 10.89 3.30
N GLU A 43 4.69 11.34 2.18
CA GLU A 43 5.69 12.42 2.16
C GLU A 43 5.14 13.75 2.68
N ASN A 44 3.92 14.11 2.26
CA ASN A 44 3.26 15.31 2.75
C ASN A 44 2.94 15.22 4.25
N ARG A 45 2.52 14.03 4.72
CA ARG A 45 2.24 13.79 6.13
C ARG A 45 3.50 13.90 6.98
N GLU A 46 4.61 13.30 6.55
CA GLU A 46 5.90 13.41 7.26
C GLU A 46 6.39 14.86 7.34
N LYS A 47 6.24 15.62 6.25
CA LYS A 47 6.56 17.05 6.25
C LYS A 47 5.74 17.82 7.30
N LEU A 48 4.42 17.62 7.32
CA LEU A 48 3.51 18.28 8.26
C LEU A 48 3.78 17.86 9.72
N LEU A 49 4.09 16.59 9.97
CA LEU A 49 4.44 16.12 11.32
C LEU A 49 5.75 16.71 11.82
N ASN A 50 6.76 16.82 10.95
CA ASN A 50 8.03 17.48 11.28
C ASN A 50 7.83 18.97 11.58
N GLU A 51 7.01 19.66 10.77
CA GLU A 51 6.62 21.05 11.02
C GLU A 51 5.90 21.20 12.37
N GLN A 52 4.92 20.33 12.64
CA GLN A 52 4.17 20.32 13.90
C GLN A 52 5.09 20.10 15.12
N ALA A 53 6.05 19.18 15.03
CA ALA A 53 6.97 18.86 16.12
C ALA A 53 7.83 20.06 16.55
N THR A 54 8.08 21.01 15.64
CA THR A 54 8.85 22.23 15.90
C THR A 54 7.98 23.47 16.17
N THR A 55 6.66 23.37 16.00
CA THR A 55 5.72 24.48 16.16
C THR A 55 5.23 24.59 17.60
N THR A 56 5.50 25.72 18.25
CA THR A 56 5.06 26.00 19.63
C THR A 56 3.71 26.72 19.70
N GLU A 57 3.41 27.54 18.69
CA GLU A 57 2.21 28.38 18.65
C GLU A 57 0.94 27.55 18.48
N ARG A 58 -0.02 27.71 19.40
CA ARG A 58 -1.27 26.93 19.39
C ARG A 58 -2.08 27.09 18.10
N PRO A 59 -2.31 28.31 17.57
CA PRO A 59 -3.08 28.48 16.33
C PRO A 59 -2.43 27.77 15.14
N GLU A 60 -1.10 27.80 15.06
CA GLU A 60 -0.36 27.21 13.96
C GLU A 60 -0.38 25.67 14.01
N ARG A 61 -0.26 25.09 15.21
CA ARG A 61 -0.47 23.64 15.38
C ARG A 61 -1.88 23.20 14.98
N GLU A 62 -2.89 24.02 15.25
CA GLU A 62 -4.27 23.73 14.87
C GLU A 62 -4.45 23.77 13.35
N ARG A 63 -3.84 24.75 12.66
CA ARG A 63 -3.78 24.77 11.19
C ARG A 63 -3.17 23.48 10.65
N ILE A 64 -2.02 23.06 11.18
CA ILE A 64 -1.34 21.83 10.74
C ILE A 64 -2.19 20.59 11.01
N ASN A 65 -2.88 20.51 12.16
CA ASN A 65 -3.82 19.42 12.45
C ASN A 65 -4.94 19.35 11.41
N GLN A 66 -5.50 20.49 11.03
CA GLN A 66 -6.54 20.53 10.00
C GLN A 66 -5.99 20.09 8.63
N GLU A 67 -4.77 20.51 8.27
CA GLU A 67 -4.14 20.07 7.02
C GLU A 67 -3.85 18.57 6.98
N LEU A 68 -3.48 17.96 8.11
CA LEU A 68 -3.34 16.51 8.22
C LEU A 68 -4.68 15.78 8.02
N ILE A 69 -5.77 16.31 8.59
CA ILE A 69 -7.12 15.77 8.41
C ILE A 69 -7.55 15.88 6.94
N ASP A 70 -7.34 17.05 6.33
CA ASP A 70 -7.71 17.30 4.95
C ASP A 70 -6.88 16.45 3.99
N LEU A 71 -5.60 16.23 4.27
CA LEU A 71 -4.73 15.33 3.50
C LEU A 71 -5.29 13.90 3.46
N ASP A 72 -5.69 13.36 4.61
CA ASP A 72 -6.23 11.99 4.71
C ASP A 72 -7.61 11.86 4.04
N LYS A 73 -8.43 12.90 4.16
CA LYS A 73 -9.72 12.99 3.48
C LYS A 73 -9.54 13.01 1.95
N ASN A 74 -8.71 13.93 1.45
CA ASN A 74 -8.44 14.08 0.02
C ASN A 74 -7.84 12.80 -0.58
N TYR A 75 -6.93 12.14 0.14
CA TYR A 75 -6.40 10.84 -0.26
C TYR A 75 -7.51 9.79 -0.39
N THR A 76 -8.38 9.67 0.61
CA THR A 76 -9.48 8.69 0.60
C THR A 76 -10.45 8.94 -0.55
N GLU A 77 -10.81 10.20 -0.81
CA GLU A 77 -11.69 10.58 -1.90
C GLU A 77 -11.06 10.23 -3.27
N ARG A 78 -9.80 10.64 -3.50
CA ARG A 78 -9.08 10.33 -4.76
C ARG A 78 -8.92 8.83 -4.97
N PHE A 79 -8.57 8.07 -3.93
CA PHE A 79 -8.43 6.62 -4.01
C PHE A 79 -9.76 5.96 -4.44
N GLN A 80 -10.87 6.37 -3.84
CA GLN A 80 -12.19 5.84 -4.17
C GLN A 80 -12.65 6.22 -5.58
N GLU A 81 -12.39 7.45 -6.02
CA GLU A 81 -12.69 7.89 -7.38
C GLU A 81 -11.89 7.08 -8.40
N TYR A 82 -10.60 6.88 -8.16
CA TYR A 82 -9.73 6.08 -9.02
C TYR A 82 -10.23 4.64 -9.13
N MET A 83 -10.58 4.02 -8.01
CA MET A 83 -11.12 2.65 -7.99
C MET A 83 -12.46 2.52 -8.71
N LYS A 84 -13.32 3.55 -8.67
CA LYS A 84 -14.61 3.57 -9.38
C LYS A 84 -14.48 3.81 -10.88
N SER A 85 -13.38 4.40 -11.34
CA SER A 85 -13.15 4.70 -12.76
C SER A 85 -13.05 3.43 -13.63
N GLY A 86 -12.91 2.25 -13.03
CA GLY A 86 -12.79 0.97 -13.75
C GLY A 86 -11.43 0.77 -14.43
N SER A 87 -10.44 1.61 -14.10
CA SER A 87 -9.13 1.62 -14.76
C SER A 87 -8.24 0.43 -14.41
N LEU A 88 -8.60 -0.36 -13.39
CA LEU A 88 -7.78 -1.48 -12.92
C LEU A 88 -8.47 -2.82 -13.19
N ASN A 89 -7.68 -3.79 -13.67
CA ASN A 89 -8.11 -5.18 -13.72
C ASN A 89 -8.17 -5.73 -12.29
N SER A 90 -9.34 -6.23 -11.86
CA SER A 90 -9.54 -6.75 -10.52
C SER A 90 -8.73 -8.00 -10.22
N ASN A 91 -8.24 -8.73 -11.24
CA ASN A 91 -7.49 -9.96 -11.06
C ASN A 91 -5.98 -9.67 -11.08
N LEU A 92 -5.28 -10.17 -10.07
CA LEU A 92 -3.84 -10.02 -9.93
C LEU A 92 -3.12 -11.28 -10.40
N PRO A 93 -2.01 -11.14 -11.15
CA PRO A 93 -1.10 -12.25 -11.37
C PRO A 93 -0.61 -12.77 -10.03
N PHE A 94 -0.54 -14.10 -9.90
CA PHE A 94 -0.04 -14.72 -8.68
C PHE A 94 0.77 -15.98 -8.96
N GLU A 95 1.56 -16.38 -7.98
CA GLU A 95 2.23 -17.67 -7.92
C GLU A 95 2.17 -18.25 -6.50
N VAL A 96 2.33 -19.56 -6.40
CA VAL A 96 2.32 -20.28 -5.13
C VAL A 96 3.70 -20.88 -4.90
N SER A 97 4.34 -20.54 -3.79
CA SER A 97 5.64 -21.07 -3.39
C SER A 97 5.50 -21.88 -2.10
N GLY A 98 5.31 -23.19 -2.27
CA GLY A 98 5.17 -24.15 -1.18
C GLY A 98 4.05 -25.15 -1.42
N GLU A 99 3.91 -26.10 -0.51
CA GLU A 99 2.81 -27.07 -0.50
C GLU A 99 1.75 -26.65 0.51
N PHE A 100 0.49 -26.67 0.09
CA PHE A 100 -0.66 -26.26 0.89
C PHE A 100 -1.78 -27.30 0.79
N PRO A 101 -2.62 -27.46 1.83
CA PRO A 101 -3.80 -28.34 1.79
C PRO A 101 -4.95 -27.76 0.94
N TYR A 102 -4.67 -26.73 0.15
CA TYR A 102 -5.60 -26.04 -0.74
C TYR A 102 -4.87 -25.57 -2.00
N THR A 103 -5.64 -25.35 -3.05
CA THR A 103 -5.23 -24.70 -4.29
C THR A 103 -5.79 -23.28 -4.31
N VAL A 104 -4.95 -22.30 -4.66
CA VAL A 104 -5.38 -20.92 -4.93
C VAL A 104 -5.83 -20.85 -6.39
N ASN A 105 -7.10 -20.56 -6.61
CA ASN A 105 -7.69 -20.52 -7.95
C ASN A 105 -7.59 -19.13 -8.58
N ASP A 106 -7.78 -18.10 -7.76
CA ASP A 106 -7.80 -16.70 -8.20
C ASP A 106 -7.37 -15.79 -7.05
N VAL A 107 -6.69 -14.69 -7.42
CA VAL A 107 -6.40 -13.58 -6.54
C VAL A 107 -6.96 -12.34 -7.18
N SER A 108 -7.96 -11.74 -6.53
CA SER A 108 -8.57 -10.50 -6.97
C SER A 108 -8.48 -9.44 -5.89
N PHE A 109 -8.92 -8.22 -6.19
CA PHE A 109 -9.03 -7.17 -5.19
C PHE A 109 -10.28 -6.32 -5.36
N GLN A 110 -10.67 -5.72 -4.24
CA GLN A 110 -11.67 -4.68 -4.16
C GLN A 110 -11.17 -3.54 -3.28
N SER A 111 -11.69 -2.33 -3.50
CA SER A 111 -11.45 -1.22 -2.58
C SER A 111 -12.41 -1.27 -1.41
N GLU A 112 -11.89 -1.03 -0.21
CA GLU A 112 -12.71 -0.71 0.96
C GLU A 112 -12.13 0.56 1.61
N LYS A 113 -12.88 1.67 1.56
CA LYS A 113 -12.36 3.00 1.94
C LYS A 113 -11.09 3.34 1.14
N SER A 114 -9.95 3.44 1.81
CA SER A 114 -8.63 3.73 1.25
C SER A 114 -7.66 2.54 1.36
N ILE A 115 -8.22 1.34 1.49
CA ILE A 115 -7.51 0.06 1.59
C ILE A 115 -7.81 -0.76 0.34
N LEU A 116 -6.80 -1.48 -0.15
CA LEU A 116 -6.96 -2.51 -1.16
C LEU A 116 -7.12 -3.85 -0.46
N LYS A 117 -8.34 -4.40 -0.51
CA LYS A 117 -8.67 -5.71 0.05
C LYS A 117 -8.45 -6.77 -1.02
N LEU A 118 -7.46 -7.62 -0.80
CA LEU A 118 -7.17 -8.77 -1.64
C LEU A 118 -8.10 -9.92 -1.26
N ILE A 119 -8.61 -10.62 -2.26
CA ILE A 119 -9.55 -11.74 -2.15
C ILE A 119 -8.86 -12.96 -2.77
N PHE A 120 -8.67 -13.98 -1.96
CA PHE A 120 -8.05 -15.24 -2.35
C PHE A 120 -9.13 -16.31 -2.41
N ASN A 121 -9.45 -16.76 -3.63
CA ASN A 121 -10.40 -17.83 -3.85
C ASN A 121 -9.66 -19.17 -3.85
N LEU A 122 -10.01 -20.06 -2.92
CA LEU A 122 -9.31 -21.30 -2.66
C LEU A 122 -10.23 -22.51 -2.81
N THR A 123 -9.65 -23.65 -3.15
CA THR A 123 -10.32 -24.96 -3.06
C THR A 123 -9.46 -25.90 -2.23
N THR A 124 -10.05 -26.55 -1.22
CA THR A 124 -9.33 -27.55 -0.43
C THR A 124 -8.98 -28.77 -1.26
N ASN A 125 -7.73 -29.25 -1.13
CA ASN A 125 -7.26 -30.44 -1.85
C ASN A 125 -7.62 -31.72 -1.09
N GLU A 126 -7.76 -31.63 0.22
CA GLU A 126 -8.08 -32.71 1.14
C GLU A 126 -9.06 -32.25 2.22
N THR A 127 -9.65 -33.21 2.95
CA THR A 127 -10.50 -32.88 4.09
C THR A 127 -9.66 -32.32 5.23
N ILE A 128 -9.89 -31.06 5.58
CA ILE A 128 -9.25 -30.40 6.72
C ILE A 128 -10.06 -30.75 7.96
N LYS A 129 -9.49 -31.62 8.80
CA LYS A 129 -10.13 -32.06 10.05
C LYS A 129 -10.22 -30.92 11.04
N LYS A 130 -11.35 -30.84 11.74
CA LYS A 130 -11.53 -29.90 12.84
C LYS A 130 -10.74 -30.38 14.05
N THR A 131 -9.83 -29.53 14.51
CA THR A 131 -9.22 -29.63 15.85
C THR A 131 -9.61 -28.38 16.65
N PHE A 132 -9.33 -28.36 17.96
CA PHE A 132 -9.71 -27.23 18.83
C PHE A 132 -9.19 -25.85 18.37
N SER A 133 -8.14 -25.83 17.53
CA SER A 133 -7.52 -24.62 17.00
C SER A 133 -7.38 -24.60 15.47
N ALA A 134 -8.06 -25.51 14.75
CA ALA A 134 -7.92 -25.62 13.31
C ALA A 134 -8.34 -24.32 12.60
N ARG A 135 -7.41 -23.78 11.82
CA ARG A 135 -7.63 -22.61 10.98
C ARG A 135 -6.96 -22.82 9.63
N VAL A 136 -7.61 -22.38 8.56
CA VAL A 136 -6.94 -22.20 7.27
C VAL A 136 -6.30 -20.83 7.30
N SER A 137 -4.97 -20.78 7.18
CA SER A 137 -4.21 -19.53 7.11
C SER A 137 -3.51 -19.46 5.76
N LEU A 138 -3.39 -18.24 5.25
CA LEU A 138 -2.66 -17.93 4.03
C LEU A 138 -1.75 -16.74 4.33
N TYR A 139 -0.53 -16.79 3.82
CA TYR A 139 0.44 -15.71 3.91
C TYR A 139 0.84 -15.33 2.50
N PHE A 140 1.07 -14.05 2.27
CA PHE A 140 1.42 -13.56 0.95
C PHE A 140 2.37 -12.38 1.01
N VAL A 141 3.02 -12.13 -0.12
CA VAL A 141 3.92 -11.01 -0.37
C VAL A 141 3.75 -10.54 -1.81
N GLY A 142 3.94 -9.26 -2.07
CA GLY A 142 4.09 -8.73 -3.41
C GLY A 142 5.51 -8.95 -3.93
N LEU A 143 5.64 -9.37 -5.19
CA LEU A 143 6.91 -9.45 -5.89
C LEU A 143 7.04 -8.28 -6.86
N ASP A 144 8.25 -7.78 -7.02
CA ASP A 144 8.58 -6.77 -8.02
C ASP A 144 8.75 -7.38 -9.43
N SER A 145 9.05 -6.52 -10.41
CA SER A 145 9.32 -6.93 -11.80
C SER A 145 10.51 -7.89 -11.99
N LYS A 146 11.42 -7.99 -11.01
CA LYS A 146 12.57 -8.90 -11.01
C LYS A 146 12.27 -10.21 -10.27
N GLY A 147 11.11 -10.32 -9.64
CA GLY A 147 10.73 -11.46 -8.80
C GLY A 147 11.28 -11.38 -7.38
N GLU A 148 11.77 -10.21 -6.95
CA GLU A 148 12.25 -9.98 -5.60
C GLU A 148 11.07 -9.63 -4.66
N PRO A 149 11.06 -10.14 -3.42
CA PRO A 149 10.01 -9.78 -2.46
C PRO A 149 10.03 -8.31 -2.07
N ILE A 150 8.89 -7.64 -2.20
CA ILE A 150 8.67 -6.31 -1.63
C ILE A 150 8.36 -6.51 -0.15
N VAL A 151 9.41 -6.51 0.68
CA VAL A 151 9.37 -6.99 2.08
C VAL A 151 8.32 -6.27 2.96
N PHE A 152 7.97 -5.02 2.67
CA PHE A 152 6.93 -4.27 3.39
C PHE A 152 5.50 -4.71 3.07
N SER A 153 5.30 -5.45 1.97
CA SER A 153 3.99 -5.95 1.54
C SER A 153 3.59 -7.29 2.14
N ILE A 154 4.47 -7.91 2.93
CA ILE A 154 4.22 -9.20 3.57
C ILE A 154 3.06 -9.09 4.56
N MET A 155 2.06 -9.95 4.43
CA MET A 155 0.88 -9.94 5.29
C MET A 155 0.34 -11.36 5.48
N PRO A 156 -0.23 -11.68 6.65
CA PRO A 156 -1.20 -12.75 6.75
C PRO A 156 -2.51 -12.31 6.09
N ALA A 157 -3.15 -13.20 5.32
CA ALA A 157 -4.57 -13.07 5.05
C ALA A 157 -5.37 -13.45 6.31
N ALA A 158 -6.62 -12.96 6.39
CA ALA A 158 -7.59 -13.38 7.37
C ALA A 158 -7.69 -14.90 7.38
N SER A 159 -7.60 -15.48 8.58
CA SER A 159 -7.69 -16.93 8.76
C SER A 159 -9.14 -17.38 8.86
N TYR A 160 -9.51 -18.44 8.16
CA TYR A 160 -10.81 -19.08 8.34
C TYR A 160 -10.74 -20.03 9.54
N ILE A 161 -11.51 -19.74 10.59
CA ILE A 161 -11.62 -20.60 11.77
C ILE A 161 -12.62 -21.72 11.45
N LEU A 162 -12.17 -22.97 11.53
CA LEU A 162 -13.02 -24.12 11.24
C LEU A 162 -14.09 -24.28 12.33
N LYS A 163 -15.36 -24.05 11.96
CA LYS A 163 -16.52 -24.38 12.82
C LYS A 163 -16.87 -25.86 12.76
N GLU A 164 -16.57 -26.50 11.65
CA GLU A 164 -16.77 -27.92 11.35
C GLU A 164 -15.61 -28.43 10.48
N GLU A 165 -15.57 -29.74 10.22
CA GLU A 165 -14.61 -30.27 9.25
C GLU A 165 -14.89 -29.66 7.89
N LEU A 166 -13.82 -29.40 7.13
CA LEU A 166 -13.96 -28.84 5.80
C LEU A 166 -13.61 -29.93 4.78
N PRO A 167 -14.61 -30.50 4.06
CA PRO A 167 -14.36 -31.57 3.09
C PRO A 167 -13.38 -31.15 2.00
N ALA A 168 -12.74 -32.13 1.35
CA ALA A 168 -12.04 -31.89 0.09
C ALA A 168 -12.97 -31.23 -0.95
N ALA A 169 -12.39 -30.45 -1.86
CA ALA A 169 -13.10 -29.66 -2.87
C ALA A 169 -14.02 -28.55 -2.32
N SER A 170 -13.92 -28.19 -1.03
CA SER A 170 -14.65 -27.06 -0.47
C SER A 170 -14.08 -25.74 -0.97
N ALA A 171 -14.95 -24.83 -1.40
CA ALA A 171 -14.58 -23.47 -1.75
C ALA A 171 -14.42 -22.61 -0.49
N LEU A 172 -13.33 -21.83 -0.43
CA LEU A 172 -13.07 -20.85 0.61
C LEU A 172 -12.69 -19.52 0.00
N GLU A 173 -13.06 -18.44 0.68
CA GLU A 173 -12.57 -17.10 0.41
C GLU A 173 -11.77 -16.62 1.63
N LEU A 174 -10.49 -16.30 1.45
CA LEU A 174 -9.68 -15.60 2.45
C LEU A 174 -9.39 -14.19 1.97
N THR A 175 -9.20 -13.25 2.90
CA THR A 175 -9.02 -11.84 2.53
C THR A 175 -7.77 -11.25 3.16
N GLY A 176 -6.96 -10.57 2.38
CA GLY A 176 -5.80 -9.80 2.85
C GLY A 176 -6.04 -8.30 2.63
N THR A 177 -5.21 -7.46 3.24
CA THR A 177 -5.32 -6.01 3.08
C THR A 177 -3.97 -5.37 2.87
N TRP A 178 -3.88 -4.48 1.89
CA TRP A 178 -2.82 -3.48 1.78
C TRP A 178 -3.42 -2.11 2.05
N ASP A 179 -2.96 -1.47 3.12
CA ASP A 179 -3.28 -0.10 3.46
C ASP A 179 -2.33 0.88 2.75
N ALA A 180 -2.52 2.18 2.98
CA ALA A 180 -1.71 3.21 2.34
C ALA A 180 -0.20 3.05 2.59
N ASP A 181 0.20 2.60 3.78
CA ASP A 181 1.61 2.47 4.15
C ASP A 181 2.27 1.30 3.42
N VAL A 182 1.51 0.23 3.15
CA VAL A 182 1.99 -0.83 2.26
C VAL A 182 1.96 -0.39 0.80
N LEU A 183 0.85 0.21 0.36
CA LEU A 183 0.62 0.57 -1.05
C LEU A 183 1.72 1.49 -1.59
N MET A 184 2.25 2.41 -0.79
CA MET A 184 3.37 3.28 -1.21
C MET A 184 4.65 2.52 -1.59
N THR A 185 4.80 1.27 -1.14
CA THR A 185 5.97 0.43 -1.44
C THR A 185 5.81 -0.42 -2.72
N LEU A 186 4.63 -0.37 -3.35
CA LEU A 186 4.26 -1.25 -4.46
C LEU A 186 4.45 -0.62 -5.85
N GLN A 187 5.33 0.36 -5.99
CA GLN A 187 5.57 1.04 -7.28
C GLN A 187 5.96 0.04 -8.38
N ASP A 188 6.86 -0.89 -8.07
CA ASP A 188 7.36 -1.92 -8.98
C ASP A 188 6.61 -3.26 -8.90
N PHE A 189 5.45 -3.30 -8.22
CA PHE A 189 4.67 -4.52 -8.02
C PHE A 189 4.30 -5.20 -9.35
N ALA A 190 4.54 -6.50 -9.43
CA ALA A 190 4.28 -7.31 -10.62
C ALA A 190 3.33 -8.49 -10.38
N LYS A 191 3.36 -9.11 -9.20
CA LYS A 191 2.50 -10.25 -8.87
C LYS A 191 2.45 -10.52 -7.37
N VAL A 192 1.42 -11.24 -6.93
CA VAL A 192 1.34 -11.79 -5.57
C VAL A 192 2.05 -13.14 -5.51
N GLN A 193 2.82 -13.39 -4.46
CA GLN A 193 3.33 -14.72 -4.13
C GLN A 193 2.68 -15.21 -2.85
N ILE A 194 1.99 -16.35 -2.92
CA ILE A 194 1.48 -17.07 -1.76
C ILE A 194 2.63 -17.90 -1.18
N ILE A 195 2.88 -17.77 0.12
CA ILE A 195 4.06 -18.30 0.80
C ILE A 195 3.69 -19.09 2.05
N THR A 196 4.60 -19.95 2.48
CA THR A 196 4.47 -20.69 3.74
C THR A 196 4.61 -19.78 4.96
N GLN A 197 4.13 -20.24 6.11
CA GLN A 197 4.29 -19.52 7.38
C GLN A 197 5.77 -19.29 7.73
N ASP A 198 6.64 -20.27 7.44
CA ASP A 198 8.07 -20.15 7.72
C ASP A 198 8.72 -19.07 6.87
N ARG A 199 8.39 -19.01 5.58
CA ARG A 199 8.87 -17.94 4.70
C ARG A 199 8.33 -16.57 5.13
N TYR A 200 7.07 -16.50 5.54
CA TYR A 200 6.51 -15.28 6.14
C TYR A 200 7.31 -14.85 7.39
N ASN A 201 7.61 -15.77 8.30
CA ASN A 201 8.36 -15.48 9.52
C ASN A 201 9.80 -15.02 9.24
N GLU A 202 10.42 -15.53 8.18
CA GLU A 202 11.73 -15.07 7.68
C GLU A 202 11.66 -13.63 7.17
N LEU A 203 10.78 -13.35 6.21
CA LEU A 203 10.61 -12.01 5.65
C LEU A 203 10.16 -10.99 6.70
N ALA A 204 9.35 -11.40 7.68
CA ALA A 204 8.93 -10.53 8.79
C ALA A 204 10.11 -10.11 9.67
N ARG A 205 11.09 -11.01 9.86
CA ARG A 205 12.33 -10.67 10.56
C ARG A 205 13.19 -9.71 9.74
N GLU A 206 13.25 -9.89 8.42
CA GLU A 206 13.95 -8.97 7.52
C GLU A 206 13.34 -7.57 7.56
N ARG A 207 12.01 -7.46 7.39
CA ARG A 207 11.27 -6.20 7.51
C ARG A 207 11.62 -5.46 8.81
N ASN A 208 11.57 -6.18 9.93
CA ASN A 208 11.82 -5.60 11.25
C ASN A 208 13.28 -5.16 11.44
N LYS A 209 14.25 -5.78 10.74
CA LYS A 209 15.65 -5.31 10.74
C LYS A 209 15.80 -4.01 9.95
N SER A 210 15.14 -3.89 8.80
CA SER A 210 15.16 -2.68 7.97
C SER A 210 14.59 -1.46 8.70
N VAL A 211 13.51 -1.64 9.48
CA VAL A 211 12.91 -0.56 10.28
C VAL A 211 13.80 -0.09 11.42
N ARG A 212 14.57 -0.99 12.06
CA ARG A 212 15.45 -0.64 13.19
C ARG A 212 16.80 -0.03 12.78
N SER A 213 17.08 0.04 11.49
CA SER A 213 18.35 0.56 10.96
C SER A 213 18.29 2.07 10.65
N TYR A 214 17.16 2.70 10.97
CA TYR A 214 16.90 4.15 10.98
C TYR A 214 16.65 4.62 12.42
#